data_AF-A0A453HDU2-F1
#
_entry.id   AF-A0A453HDU2-F1
#
_cell.length_a   1.000
_cell.length_b   1.000
_cell.length_c   1.000
_cell.angle_alpha   90.00
_cell.angle_beta   90.00
_cell.angle_gamma   90.00
#
_symmetry.space_group_name_H-M   'P 1'
#
loop_
_entity.id
_entity.type
_entity.pdbx_description
1 polymer ?
#
loop_
_entity_poly.entity_id
_entity_poly.type
_entity_poly.pdbx_seq_one_letter_code
_entity_poly.pdbx_strand_id
1 'polypeptide(L)'
;GKSLWLAADGSKRWGEKFFLLYTPFWLTLCLGVVVPFKLYESFTELEYLVLGLVSTVPAFLIPLFLVGKADSIRSLKDRYWVKANVWIIIFSYVGNYFWTHYFFTVLGASYTFPSWRMNNVPHTTFFLTHACFLFYHMASNMTLRRLRHSTAHLPQSIRWLFEAAWILALSYFIAYLETLAIANFPYYEFVDRDIMYTVGSLFYAIYFLVSFPMFSRIDEKAEKWDLPRVAVDALGAAMLVTIILDLWRIFLGPIIPIPESRRCGQPGLAWFHAQNESV
;
A
#
# COMPACT_ATOMS: atom_id res chain seq x y z
N GLY A 1 11.07 2.41 30.82
CA GLY A 1 10.30 3.55 30.26
C GLY A 1 9.41 3.09 29.13
N LYS A 2 8.26 3.72 28.91
CA LYS A 2 7.42 3.47 27.71
C LYS A 2 8.18 3.93 26.46
N SER A 3 8.23 3.10 25.41
CA SER A 3 8.84 3.49 24.14
C SER A 3 8.03 4.62 23.51
N LEU A 4 8.70 5.64 22.99
CA LEU A 4 8.05 6.75 22.26
C LEU A 4 7.76 6.41 20.79
N TRP A 5 8.34 5.32 20.29
CA TRP A 5 8.28 4.90 18.89
C TRP A 5 7.40 3.67 18.70
N LEU A 6 7.40 2.76 19.67
CA LEU A 6 6.70 1.47 19.57
C LEU A 6 5.44 1.43 20.42
N ALA A 7 4.49 0.58 20.03
CA ALA A 7 3.23 0.47 20.73
C ALA A 7 3.37 0.06 22.21
N ALA A 8 2.44 0.53 23.04
CA ALA A 8 2.32 0.11 24.44
C ALA A 8 1.83 -1.35 24.55
N ASP A 9 0.88 -1.74 23.69
CA ASP A 9 0.40 -3.13 23.60
C ASP A 9 1.52 -4.08 23.17
N GLY A 10 1.64 -5.20 23.89
CA GLY A 10 2.72 -6.16 23.65
C GLY A 10 2.64 -6.88 22.31
N SER A 11 1.43 -7.19 21.82
CA SER A 11 1.21 -7.84 20.53
C SER A 11 1.48 -6.88 19.38
N LYS A 12 0.92 -5.66 19.47
CA LYS A 12 1.19 -4.61 18.47
C LYS A 12 2.66 -4.28 18.36
N ARG A 13 3.33 -4.08 19.50
CA ARG A 13 4.78 -3.81 19.53
C ARG A 13 5.58 -4.94 18.90
N TRP A 14 5.21 -6.18 19.17
CA TRP A 14 5.91 -7.33 18.62
C TRP A 14 5.73 -7.41 17.09
N GLY A 15 4.49 -7.27 16.60
CA GLY A 15 4.20 -7.28 15.17
C GLY A 15 4.83 -6.10 14.42
N GLU A 16 4.79 -4.88 14.97
CA GLU A 16 5.49 -3.72 14.40
C GLU A 16 6.99 -4.01 14.21
N LYS A 17 7.67 -4.51 15.25
CA LYS A 17 9.08 -4.90 15.16
C LYS A 17 9.32 -5.99 14.12
N PHE A 18 8.47 -7.02 14.12
CA PHE A 18 8.60 -8.12 13.18
C PHE A 18 8.57 -7.63 11.73
N PHE A 19 7.54 -6.86 11.34
CA PHE A 19 7.43 -6.37 9.97
C PHE A 19 8.58 -5.43 9.59
N LEU A 20 9.05 -4.58 10.51
CA LEU A 20 10.20 -3.71 10.26
C LEU A 20 11.52 -4.48 10.09
N LEU A 21 11.74 -5.51 10.89
CA LEU A 21 12.91 -6.39 10.77
C LEU A 21 12.82 -7.32 9.55
N TYR A 22 11.61 -7.58 9.09
CA TYR A 22 11.36 -8.32 7.85
C TYR A 22 11.64 -7.47 6.60
N THR A 23 11.42 -6.16 6.66
CA THR A 23 11.60 -5.25 5.52
C THR A 23 12.95 -5.41 4.78
N PRO A 24 14.11 -5.45 5.46
CA PRO A 24 15.39 -5.65 4.78
C PRO A 24 15.44 -6.90 3.90
N PHE A 25 14.77 -7.99 4.27
CA PHE A 25 14.81 -9.23 3.49
C PHE A 25 14.28 -9.04 2.06
N TRP A 26 13.04 -8.55 1.92
CA TRP A 26 12.45 -8.39 0.59
C TRP A 26 13.03 -7.19 -0.16
N LEU A 27 13.46 -6.13 0.54
CA LEU A 27 14.17 -5.01 -0.09
C LEU A 27 15.52 -5.45 -0.66
N THR A 28 16.30 -6.22 0.08
CA THR A 28 17.57 -6.77 -0.42
C THR A 28 17.32 -7.72 -1.59
N LEU A 29 16.28 -8.56 -1.52
CA LEU A 29 15.91 -9.42 -2.65
C LEU A 29 15.58 -8.61 -3.90
N CYS A 30 14.66 -7.65 -3.82
CA CYS A 30 14.21 -6.89 -4.99
C CYS A 30 15.26 -5.87 -5.46
N LEU A 31 15.68 -4.97 -4.58
CA LEU A 31 16.53 -3.82 -4.93
C LEU A 31 18.03 -4.10 -4.78
N GLY A 32 18.42 -5.10 -4.00
CA GLY A 32 19.83 -5.48 -3.81
C GLY A 32 20.29 -6.64 -4.72
N VAL A 33 19.36 -7.48 -5.19
CA VAL A 33 19.68 -8.66 -6.01
C VAL A 33 18.98 -8.62 -7.37
N VAL A 34 17.65 -8.64 -7.42
CA VAL A 34 16.92 -8.77 -8.70
C VAL A 34 17.19 -7.58 -9.63
N VAL A 35 17.09 -6.35 -9.12
CA VAL A 35 17.28 -5.14 -9.94
C VAL A 35 18.75 -4.94 -10.36
N PRO A 36 19.76 -4.96 -9.46
CA PRO A 36 21.14 -4.69 -9.85
C PRO A 36 21.75 -5.73 -10.79
N PHE A 37 21.39 -7.00 -10.61
CA PHE A 37 21.84 -8.09 -11.49
C PHE A 37 20.93 -8.32 -12.71
N LYS A 38 19.89 -7.48 -12.88
CA LYS A 38 18.93 -7.56 -13.98
C LYS A 38 18.30 -8.94 -14.17
N LEU A 39 18.13 -9.69 -13.09
CA LEU A 39 17.58 -11.06 -13.15
C LEU A 39 16.16 -11.06 -13.76
N TYR A 40 15.45 -9.94 -13.60
CA TYR A 40 14.14 -9.73 -14.17
C TYR A 40 14.09 -9.86 -15.72
N GLU A 41 15.20 -9.71 -16.44
CA GLU A 41 15.22 -9.84 -17.91
C GLU A 41 14.99 -11.29 -18.38
N SER A 42 15.31 -12.28 -17.54
CA SER A 42 15.12 -13.71 -17.87
C SER A 42 13.90 -14.34 -17.20
N PHE A 43 13.16 -13.58 -16.41
CA PHE A 43 12.00 -14.08 -15.68
C PHE A 43 10.82 -14.34 -16.62
N THR A 44 10.21 -15.51 -16.46
CA THR A 44 8.89 -15.82 -17.00
C THR A 44 7.82 -15.46 -15.96
N GLU A 45 6.55 -15.72 -16.29
CA GLU A 45 5.42 -15.49 -15.40
C GLU A 45 5.61 -16.16 -14.03
N LEU A 46 6.22 -17.35 -14.01
CA LEU A 46 6.45 -18.11 -12.80
C LEU A 46 7.48 -17.45 -11.88
N GLU A 47 8.64 -17.04 -12.40
CA GLU A 47 9.68 -16.40 -11.58
C GLU A 47 9.17 -15.08 -11.00
N TYR A 48 8.41 -14.31 -11.76
CA TYR A 48 7.76 -13.11 -11.24
C TYR A 48 6.76 -13.43 -10.12
N LEU A 49 5.93 -14.48 -10.26
CA LEU A 49 5.02 -14.88 -9.19
C LEU A 49 5.79 -15.31 -7.94
N VAL A 50 6.83 -16.13 -8.11
CA VAL A 50 7.68 -16.63 -7.02
C VAL A 50 8.36 -15.47 -6.30
N LEU A 51 8.85 -14.45 -7.02
CA LEU A 51 9.41 -13.24 -6.41
C LEU A 51 8.40 -12.57 -5.47
N GLY A 52 7.15 -12.40 -5.93
CA GLY A 52 6.07 -11.83 -5.12
C GLY A 52 5.76 -12.69 -3.88
N LEU A 53 5.62 -14.00 -4.06
CA LEU A 53 5.33 -14.94 -2.98
C LEU A 53 6.44 -14.98 -1.93
N VAL A 54 7.71 -15.09 -2.35
CA VAL A 54 8.86 -15.08 -1.44
C VAL A 54 8.93 -13.77 -0.65
N SER A 55 8.52 -12.65 -1.25
CA SER A 55 8.50 -11.34 -0.59
C SER A 55 7.34 -11.18 0.40
N THR A 56 6.30 -12.01 0.32
CA THR A 56 5.02 -11.78 1.04
C THR A 56 4.67 -12.89 2.02
N VAL A 57 4.75 -14.15 1.59
CA VAL A 57 4.38 -15.33 2.38
C VAL A 57 5.11 -15.41 3.73
N PRO A 58 6.41 -15.06 3.85
CA PRO A 58 7.09 -15.07 5.14
C PRO A 58 6.48 -14.11 6.18
N ALA A 59 5.80 -13.03 5.76
CA ALA A 59 5.08 -12.13 6.66
C ALA A 59 3.88 -12.80 7.37
N PHE A 60 3.47 -13.99 6.90
CA PHE A 60 2.45 -14.85 7.50
C PHE A 60 3.06 -16.07 8.17
N LEU A 61 4.04 -16.73 7.55
CA LEU A 61 4.60 -17.98 8.06
C LEU A 61 5.52 -17.76 9.26
N ILE A 62 6.45 -16.80 9.18
CA ILE A 62 7.39 -16.55 10.29
C ILE A 62 6.67 -16.27 11.62
N PRO A 63 5.63 -15.40 11.71
CA PRO A 63 4.98 -15.11 12.98
C PRO A 63 4.09 -16.26 13.51
N LEU A 64 3.85 -17.31 12.73
CA LEU A 64 3.24 -18.55 13.23
C LEU A 64 4.23 -19.37 14.07
N PHE A 65 5.51 -19.38 13.68
CA PHE A 65 6.55 -20.16 14.37
C PHE A 65 7.31 -19.34 15.42
N LEU A 66 7.62 -18.09 15.11
CA LEU A 66 8.26 -17.15 16.04
C LEU A 66 7.17 -16.34 16.76
N VAL A 67 6.55 -16.92 17.78
CA VAL A 67 5.46 -16.27 18.50
C VAL A 67 5.98 -15.29 19.56
N GLY A 68 5.51 -14.05 19.52
CA GLY A 68 5.83 -13.04 20.54
C GLY A 68 5.32 -13.44 21.92
N LYS A 69 6.06 -13.07 22.99
CA LYS A 69 5.67 -13.40 24.38
C LYS A 69 4.25 -12.91 24.75
N ALA A 70 3.81 -11.79 24.19
CA ALA A 70 2.47 -11.26 24.43
C ALA A 70 1.37 -12.01 23.65
N ASP A 71 1.75 -12.78 22.63
CA ASP A 71 0.87 -13.53 21.75
C ASP A 71 0.79 -15.03 22.07
N SER A 72 1.67 -15.54 22.96
CA SER A 72 1.74 -16.97 23.29
C SER A 72 0.43 -17.53 23.87
N ILE A 73 -0.32 -16.70 24.58
CA ILE A 73 -1.62 -17.05 25.17
C ILE A 73 -2.81 -16.57 24.32
N ARG A 74 -2.55 -15.85 23.20
CA ARG A 74 -3.59 -15.25 22.37
C ARG A 74 -3.93 -16.16 21.19
N SER A 75 -5.23 -16.25 20.90
CA SER A 75 -5.71 -16.86 19.66
C SER A 75 -5.25 -16.04 18.45
N LEU A 76 -5.11 -16.66 17.27
CA LEU A 76 -4.56 -15.99 16.07
C LEU A 76 -5.33 -14.70 15.73
N LYS A 77 -6.66 -14.72 15.78
CA LYS A 77 -7.51 -13.55 15.49
C LYS A 77 -7.25 -12.34 16.41
N ASP A 78 -6.69 -12.57 17.60
CA ASP A 78 -6.41 -11.52 18.58
C ASP A 78 -4.98 -10.98 18.49
N ARG A 79 -4.12 -11.59 17.64
CA ARG A 79 -2.75 -11.16 17.42
C ARG A 79 -2.71 -10.01 16.42
N TYR A 80 -1.96 -8.96 16.76
CA TYR A 80 -1.87 -7.77 15.91
C TYR A 80 -1.34 -8.07 14.52
N TRP A 81 -0.36 -8.97 14.38
CA TRP A 81 0.21 -9.29 13.06
C TRP A 81 -0.84 -9.89 12.10
N VAL A 82 -1.83 -10.63 12.63
CA VAL A 82 -2.94 -11.15 11.82
C VAL A 82 -3.85 -10.00 11.39
N LYS A 83 -4.23 -9.12 12.32
CA LYS A 83 -5.07 -7.95 12.03
C LYS A 83 -4.41 -7.00 11.02
N ALA A 84 -3.11 -6.74 11.19
CA ALA A 84 -2.32 -5.93 10.27
C ALA A 84 -2.33 -6.52 8.85
N ASN A 85 -2.07 -7.83 8.72
CA ASN A 85 -2.15 -8.50 7.43
C ASN A 85 -3.55 -8.46 6.82
N VAL A 86 -4.62 -8.70 7.60
CA VAL A 86 -6.00 -8.64 7.10
C VAL A 86 -6.33 -7.24 6.56
N TRP A 87 -5.97 -6.19 7.31
CA TRP A 87 -6.19 -4.82 6.86
C TRP A 87 -5.45 -4.53 5.55
N ILE A 88 -4.17 -4.91 5.45
CA ILE A 88 -3.34 -4.65 4.28
C ILE A 88 -3.75 -5.52 3.08
N ILE A 89 -4.19 -6.77 3.27
CA ILE A 89 -4.75 -7.59 2.18
C ILE A 89 -5.94 -6.88 1.57
N ILE A 90 -6.89 -6.43 2.38
CA ILE A 90 -8.11 -5.79 1.89
C ILE A 90 -7.77 -4.49 1.16
N PHE A 91 -6.98 -3.63 1.80
CA PHE A 91 -6.64 -2.33 1.23
C PHE A 91 -5.79 -2.46 -0.05
N SER A 92 -4.78 -3.33 -0.04
CA SER A 92 -3.92 -3.56 -1.21
C SER A 92 -4.65 -4.27 -2.36
N TYR A 93 -5.57 -5.18 -2.05
CA TYR A 93 -6.44 -5.79 -3.06
C TYR A 93 -7.33 -4.73 -3.71
N VAL A 94 -7.94 -3.84 -2.92
CA VAL A 94 -8.78 -2.79 -3.51
C VAL A 94 -7.95 -1.86 -4.41
N GLY A 95 -6.76 -1.49 -3.98
CA GLY A 95 -5.87 -0.66 -4.78
C GLY A 95 -5.39 -1.30 -6.07
N ASN A 96 -4.96 -2.55 -6.02
CA ASN A 96 -4.49 -3.24 -7.22
C ASN A 96 -5.64 -3.65 -8.15
N TYR A 97 -6.81 -4.03 -7.62
CA TYR A 97 -7.91 -4.52 -8.45
C TYR A 97 -8.83 -3.41 -8.94
N PHE A 98 -9.33 -2.53 -8.07
CA PHE A 98 -10.33 -1.52 -8.43
C PHE A 98 -9.69 -0.20 -8.87
N TRP A 99 -8.62 0.25 -8.19
CA TRP A 99 -8.02 1.55 -8.50
C TRP A 99 -7.09 1.53 -9.71
N THR A 100 -6.84 0.35 -10.28
CA THR A 100 -6.04 0.18 -11.50
C THR A 100 -6.57 0.99 -12.69
N HIS A 101 -7.88 1.27 -12.74
CA HIS A 101 -8.43 2.19 -13.74
C HIS A 101 -7.79 3.58 -13.62
N TYR A 102 -7.71 4.18 -12.42
CA TYR A 102 -7.04 5.47 -12.24
C TYR A 102 -5.56 5.38 -12.60
N PHE A 103 -4.93 4.26 -12.27
CA PHE A 103 -3.53 4.02 -12.56
C PHE A 103 -3.25 4.01 -14.08
N PHE A 104 -4.10 3.38 -14.89
CA PHE A 104 -3.95 3.35 -16.34
C PHE A 104 -4.48 4.62 -17.03
N THR A 105 -5.61 5.18 -16.58
CA THR A 105 -6.32 6.25 -17.29
C THR A 105 -6.14 7.65 -16.70
N VAL A 106 -5.60 7.78 -15.49
CA VAL A 106 -5.24 9.10 -14.94
C VAL A 106 -3.74 9.27 -15.01
N LEU A 107 -2.97 8.28 -14.55
CA LEU A 107 -1.51 8.34 -14.52
C LEU A 107 -0.83 7.91 -15.82
N GLY A 108 -1.53 7.13 -16.66
CA GLY A 108 -0.95 6.65 -17.93
C GLY A 108 0.18 5.64 -17.75
N ALA A 109 0.14 4.88 -16.67
CA ALA A 109 1.11 3.84 -16.43
C ALA A 109 0.69 2.53 -17.11
N SER A 110 1.64 1.63 -17.37
CA SER A 110 1.33 0.27 -17.83
C SER A 110 2.42 -0.72 -17.47
N TYR A 111 2.03 -1.99 -17.26
CA TYR A 111 2.94 -3.09 -17.00
C TYR A 111 3.16 -3.93 -18.25
N THR A 112 4.41 -4.15 -18.65
CA THR A 112 4.74 -4.88 -19.89
C THR A 112 5.49 -6.20 -19.67
N PHE A 113 5.85 -6.53 -18.42
CA PHE A 113 6.54 -7.79 -18.11
C PHE A 113 5.61 -9.03 -18.15
N PRO A 114 6.16 -10.23 -18.39
CA PRO A 114 5.44 -11.50 -18.31
C PRO A 114 4.80 -11.69 -16.94
N SER A 115 3.48 -11.88 -16.89
CA SER A 115 2.81 -12.22 -15.64
C SER A 115 1.43 -12.80 -15.88
N TRP A 116 0.97 -13.62 -14.94
CA TRP A 116 -0.45 -13.84 -14.74
C TRP A 116 -1.11 -12.57 -14.23
N ARG A 117 -2.25 -12.21 -14.82
CA ARG A 117 -2.89 -10.91 -14.60
C ARG A 117 -4.32 -11.05 -14.15
N MET A 118 -4.72 -10.10 -13.31
CA MET A 118 -6.10 -9.87 -12.90
C MET A 118 -6.42 -8.40 -13.11
N ASN A 119 -7.45 -8.10 -13.90
CA ASN A 119 -7.78 -6.74 -14.34
C ASN A 119 -6.56 -5.98 -14.94
N ASN A 120 -5.81 -6.65 -15.81
CA ASN A 120 -4.55 -6.20 -16.43
C ASN A 120 -3.39 -5.93 -15.46
N VAL A 121 -3.56 -6.19 -14.16
CA VAL A 121 -2.53 -6.01 -13.14
C VAL A 121 -1.80 -7.33 -12.88
N PRO A 122 -0.46 -7.37 -12.98
CA PRO A 122 0.36 -8.55 -12.67
C PRO A 122 0.16 -9.05 -11.25
N HIS A 123 -0.05 -10.36 -11.04
CA HIS A 123 -0.21 -10.94 -9.69
C HIS A 123 0.97 -10.62 -8.77
N THR A 124 2.19 -10.55 -9.30
CA THR A 124 3.39 -10.15 -8.55
C THR A 124 3.24 -8.80 -7.87
N THR A 125 2.54 -7.84 -8.49
CA THR A 125 2.33 -6.51 -7.91
C THR A 125 1.43 -6.58 -6.69
N PHE A 126 0.35 -7.38 -6.70
CA PHE A 126 -0.49 -7.59 -5.51
C PHE A 126 0.34 -8.07 -4.29
N PHE A 127 1.25 -9.01 -4.52
CA PHE A 127 2.14 -9.51 -3.47
C PHE A 127 3.16 -8.46 -3.03
N LEU A 128 3.89 -7.85 -3.96
CA LEU A 128 4.88 -6.82 -3.61
C LEU A 128 4.24 -5.60 -2.93
N THR A 129 3.06 -5.16 -3.38
CA THR A 129 2.28 -4.10 -2.71
C THR A 129 1.97 -4.49 -1.27
N HIS A 130 1.59 -5.74 -0.99
CA HIS A 130 1.33 -6.19 0.38
C HIS A 130 2.57 -6.06 1.27
N ALA A 131 3.74 -6.51 0.79
CA ALA A 131 5.00 -6.40 1.52
C ALA A 131 5.43 -4.93 1.74
N CYS A 132 5.34 -4.10 0.70
CA CYS A 132 5.61 -2.66 0.75
C CYS A 132 4.67 -1.95 1.74
N PHE A 133 3.36 -2.23 1.65
CA PHE A 133 2.37 -1.55 2.48
C PHE A 133 2.52 -1.92 3.95
N LEU A 134 2.84 -3.17 4.29
CA LEU A 134 3.19 -3.51 5.68
C LEU A 134 4.32 -2.61 6.19
N PHE A 135 5.39 -2.44 5.42
CA PHE A 135 6.50 -1.57 5.80
C PHE A 135 6.07 -0.10 5.96
N TYR A 136 5.40 0.48 4.96
CA TYR A 136 5.00 1.89 4.96
C TYR A 136 4.11 2.21 6.16
N HIS A 137 3.16 1.34 6.46
CA HIS A 137 2.23 1.53 7.55
C HIS A 137 2.89 1.31 8.93
N MET A 138 3.87 0.41 9.07
CA MET A 138 4.65 0.32 10.31
C MET A 138 5.51 1.56 10.53
N ALA A 139 6.20 2.05 9.49
CA ALA A 139 6.99 3.28 9.56
C ALA A 139 6.12 4.50 9.91
N SER A 140 4.94 4.58 9.30
CA SER A 140 3.94 5.61 9.62
C SER A 140 3.47 5.54 11.08
N ASN A 141 3.10 4.36 11.58
CA ASN A 141 2.71 4.20 12.98
C ASN A 141 3.79 4.69 13.95
N MET A 142 5.05 4.33 13.70
CA MET A 142 6.18 4.76 14.54
C MET A 142 6.35 6.28 14.55
N THR A 143 6.32 6.90 13.37
CA THR A 143 6.57 8.34 13.24
C THR A 143 5.39 9.16 13.75
N LEU A 144 4.15 8.75 13.49
CA LEU A 144 2.95 9.38 14.04
C LEU A 144 2.92 9.30 15.57
N ARG A 145 3.28 8.14 16.14
CA ARG A 145 3.36 7.98 17.60
C ARG A 145 4.42 8.90 18.19
N ARG A 146 5.60 8.96 17.57
CA ARG A 146 6.68 9.87 18.00
C ARG A 146 6.24 11.32 17.93
N LEU A 147 5.60 11.73 16.84
CA LEU A 147 5.10 13.08 16.64
C LEU A 147 4.08 13.46 17.71
N ARG A 148 3.06 12.62 17.93
CA ARG A 148 2.01 12.83 18.95
C ARG A 148 2.60 12.98 20.34
N HIS A 149 3.67 12.24 20.67
CA HIS A 149 4.41 12.43 21.92
C HIS A 149 5.16 13.76 21.97
N SER A 150 5.87 14.12 20.90
CA SER A 150 6.64 15.37 20.84
C SER A 150 5.76 16.62 20.89
N THR A 151 4.54 16.56 20.34
CA THR A 151 3.59 17.67 20.30
C THR A 151 2.55 17.64 21.42
N ALA A 152 2.64 16.70 22.36
CA ALA A 152 1.62 16.48 23.40
C ALA A 152 1.37 17.71 24.30
N HIS A 153 2.38 18.58 24.45
CA HIS A 153 2.32 19.81 25.25
C HIS A 153 1.65 20.99 24.52
N LEU A 154 1.41 20.88 23.21
CA LEU A 154 0.85 21.95 22.39
C LEU A 154 -0.69 21.97 22.41
N PRO A 155 -1.32 23.13 22.12
CA PRO A 155 -2.76 23.24 21.92
C PRO A 155 -3.29 22.26 20.87
N GLN A 156 -4.57 21.89 20.98
CA GLN A 156 -5.18 20.89 20.11
C GLN A 156 -5.12 21.23 18.62
N SER A 157 -5.43 22.47 18.24
CA SER A 157 -5.36 22.93 16.83
C SER A 157 -3.96 22.76 16.24
N ILE A 158 -2.93 23.10 17.00
CA ILE A 158 -1.54 22.99 16.59
C ILE A 158 -1.14 21.51 16.46
N ARG A 159 -1.58 20.63 17.37
CA ARG A 159 -1.37 19.18 17.26
C ARG A 159 -1.98 18.61 15.97
N TRP A 160 -3.21 18.98 15.65
CA TRP A 160 -3.86 18.58 14.40
C TRP A 160 -3.11 19.07 13.17
N LEU A 161 -2.63 20.32 13.18
CA LEU A 161 -1.83 20.87 12.08
C LEU A 161 -0.54 20.07 11.87
N PHE A 162 0.22 19.79 12.93
CA PHE A 162 1.44 18.98 12.83
C PHE A 162 1.14 17.57 12.34
N GLU A 163 0.09 16.92 12.85
CA GLU A 163 -0.27 15.57 12.44
C GLU A 163 -0.69 15.53 10.96
N ALA A 164 -1.54 16.45 10.52
CA ALA A 164 -1.95 16.56 9.12
C ALA A 164 -0.76 16.85 8.19
N ALA A 165 0.10 17.81 8.56
CA ALA A 165 1.29 18.15 7.78
C ALA A 165 2.26 16.97 7.68
N TRP A 166 2.44 16.22 8.76
CA TRP A 166 3.30 15.03 8.77
C TRP A 166 2.74 13.90 7.91
N ILE A 167 1.44 13.62 8.02
CA ILE A 167 0.79 12.60 7.17
C ILE A 167 0.95 12.99 5.71
N LEU A 168 0.68 14.24 5.34
CA LEU A 168 0.84 14.72 3.97
C LEU A 168 2.28 14.56 3.47
N ALA A 169 3.26 15.04 4.25
CA ALA A 169 4.68 14.96 3.90
C ALA A 169 5.16 13.51 3.76
N LEU A 170 4.82 12.64 4.72
CA LEU A 170 5.21 11.23 4.68
C LEU A 170 4.53 10.48 3.52
N SER A 171 3.26 10.76 3.26
CA SER A 171 2.51 10.14 2.17
C SER A 171 3.12 10.48 0.81
N TYR A 172 3.42 11.77 0.59
CA TYR A 172 4.08 12.22 -0.63
C TYR A 172 5.50 11.64 -0.75
N PHE A 173 6.27 11.63 0.35
CA PHE A 173 7.61 11.07 0.36
C PHE A 173 7.65 9.58 -0.01
N ILE A 174 6.75 8.77 0.56
CA ILE A 174 6.66 7.34 0.25
C ILE A 174 6.22 7.13 -1.21
N ALA A 175 5.19 7.85 -1.66
CA ALA A 175 4.72 7.76 -3.04
C ALA A 175 5.82 8.13 -4.04
N TYR A 176 6.56 9.21 -3.77
CA TYR A 176 7.69 9.62 -4.60
C TYR A 176 8.82 8.58 -4.63
N LEU A 177 9.21 8.03 -3.47
CA LEU A 177 10.24 7.00 -3.40
C LEU A 177 9.83 5.73 -4.16
N GLU A 178 8.56 5.35 -4.11
CA GLU A 178 8.06 4.20 -4.87
C GLU A 178 8.13 4.45 -6.37
N THR A 179 7.68 5.63 -6.84
CA THR A 179 7.82 6.03 -8.25
C THR A 179 9.28 6.02 -8.70
N LEU A 180 10.20 6.51 -7.85
CA LEU A 180 11.63 6.51 -8.14
C LEU A 180 12.25 5.10 -8.14
N ALA A 181 11.83 4.22 -7.22
CA ALA A 181 12.31 2.84 -7.18
C ALA A 181 11.88 2.07 -8.44
N ILE A 182 10.67 2.33 -8.92
CA ILE A 182 10.08 1.70 -10.10
C ILE A 182 10.64 2.31 -11.41
N ALA A 183 11.04 3.58 -11.42
CA ALA A 183 11.54 4.26 -12.61
C ALA A 183 12.70 3.55 -13.33
N ASN A 184 13.49 2.78 -12.58
CA ASN A 184 14.63 2.03 -13.09
C ASN A 184 14.24 0.64 -13.61
N PHE A 185 12.98 0.22 -13.44
CA PHE A 185 12.46 -1.04 -13.96
C PHE A 185 11.83 -0.80 -15.34
N PRO A 186 12.41 -1.35 -16.43
CA PRO A 186 12.05 -0.98 -17.79
C PRO A 186 10.65 -1.47 -18.22
N TYR A 187 10.09 -2.44 -17.50
CA TYR A 187 8.77 -3.03 -17.83
C TYR A 187 7.60 -2.37 -17.09
N TYR A 188 7.85 -1.19 -16.53
CA TYR A 188 6.84 -0.31 -15.97
C TYR A 188 6.94 1.02 -16.70
N GLU A 189 6.02 1.21 -17.62
CA GLU A 189 6.05 2.35 -18.52
C GLU A 189 5.19 3.49 -18.00
N PHE A 190 5.69 4.71 -18.18
CA PHE A 190 4.94 5.95 -17.99
C PHE A 190 4.99 6.71 -19.31
N VAL A 191 3.86 7.30 -19.72
CA VAL A 191 3.82 8.18 -20.90
C VAL A 191 4.69 9.42 -20.69
N ASP A 192 4.63 10.02 -19.49
CA ASP A 192 5.46 11.15 -19.08
C ASP A 192 5.99 10.92 -17.67
N ARG A 193 7.32 10.72 -17.56
CA ARG A 193 7.98 10.42 -16.29
C ARG A 193 8.06 11.64 -15.37
N ASP A 194 8.25 12.84 -15.92
CA ASP A 194 8.44 14.06 -15.13
C ASP A 194 7.14 14.48 -14.45
N ILE A 195 6.02 14.40 -15.18
CA ILE A 195 4.69 14.64 -14.62
C ILE A 195 4.31 13.52 -13.63
N MET A 196 4.70 12.27 -13.91
CA MET A 196 4.48 11.17 -12.97
C MET A 196 5.21 11.41 -11.64
N TYR A 197 6.48 11.84 -11.65
CA TYR A 197 7.23 12.09 -10.42
C TYR A 197 6.62 13.18 -9.55
N THR A 198 6.04 14.20 -10.15
CA THR A 198 5.50 15.37 -9.45
C THR A 198 4.02 15.19 -9.12
N VAL A 199 3.17 15.21 -10.14
CA VAL A 199 1.70 15.16 -9.99
C VAL A 199 1.23 13.72 -9.77
N GLY A 200 1.84 12.75 -10.45
CA GLY A 200 1.49 11.33 -10.28
C GLY A 200 1.77 10.81 -8.87
N SER A 201 2.92 11.17 -8.29
CA SER A 201 3.24 10.87 -6.89
C SER A 201 2.26 11.53 -5.92
N LEU A 202 1.79 12.75 -6.20
CA LEU A 202 0.76 13.40 -5.37
C LEU A 202 -0.59 12.66 -5.45
N PHE A 203 -1.00 12.24 -6.64
CA PHE A 203 -2.21 11.43 -6.82
C PHE A 203 -2.09 10.09 -6.08
N TYR A 204 -0.94 9.42 -6.18
CA TYR A 204 -0.70 8.17 -5.47
C TYR A 204 -0.61 8.36 -3.94
N ALA A 205 -0.09 9.50 -3.47
CA ALA A 205 -0.02 9.85 -2.05
C ALA A 205 -1.40 9.90 -1.37
N ILE A 206 -2.49 10.07 -2.12
CA ILE A 206 -3.87 10.02 -1.58
C ILE A 206 -4.14 8.69 -0.85
N TYR A 207 -3.53 7.60 -1.33
CA TYR A 207 -3.69 6.26 -0.72
C TYR A 207 -3.22 6.32 0.73
N PHE A 208 -2.02 6.86 0.92
CA PHE A 208 -1.34 6.96 2.20
C PHE A 208 -1.89 8.05 3.11
N LEU A 209 -2.37 9.15 2.52
CA LEU A 209 -3.00 10.26 3.24
C LEU A 209 -4.18 9.76 4.09
N VAL A 210 -4.93 8.79 3.58
CA VAL A 210 -6.04 8.15 4.28
C VAL A 210 -5.58 6.92 5.07
N SER A 211 -4.80 6.04 4.45
CA SER A 211 -4.49 4.72 5.01
C SER A 211 -3.64 4.81 6.28
N PHE A 212 -2.69 5.74 6.34
CA PHE A 212 -1.81 5.93 7.50
C PHE A 212 -2.56 6.22 8.80
N PRO A 213 -3.36 7.30 8.90
CA PRO A 213 -4.10 7.56 10.13
C PRO A 213 -5.11 6.44 10.44
N MET A 214 -5.74 5.83 9.42
CA MET A 214 -6.72 4.77 9.64
C MET A 214 -6.11 3.49 10.20
N PHE A 215 -5.06 2.97 9.55
CA PHE A 215 -4.31 1.80 10.00
C PHE A 215 -3.70 1.98 11.39
N SER A 216 -3.26 3.20 11.72
CA SER A 216 -2.64 3.49 13.02
C SER A 216 -3.52 3.16 14.21
N ARG A 217 -4.85 3.09 14.02
CA ARG A 217 -5.82 2.86 15.10
C ARG A 217 -5.91 1.40 15.56
N ILE A 218 -5.52 0.43 14.74
CA ILE A 218 -5.62 -1.01 15.06
C ILE A 218 -4.87 -1.27 16.37
N ASP A 219 -5.59 -1.66 17.42
CA ASP A 219 -5.08 -1.97 18.76
C ASP A 219 -4.15 -0.90 19.40
N GLU A 220 -4.24 0.36 18.95
CA GLU A 220 -3.39 1.46 19.47
C GLU A 220 -3.80 1.90 20.88
N LYS A 221 -5.11 1.88 21.13
CA LYS A 221 -5.71 2.23 22.43
C LYS A 221 -5.99 0.96 23.25
N ALA A 222 -6.58 1.14 24.42
CA ALA A 222 -6.95 0.04 25.31
C ALA A 222 -7.95 -0.94 24.67
N GLU A 223 -8.88 -0.39 23.88
CA GLU A 223 -9.85 -1.16 23.11
C GLU A 223 -9.15 -2.05 22.05
N LYS A 224 -9.50 -3.33 22.04
CA LYS A 224 -8.97 -4.31 21.08
C LYS A 224 -9.98 -4.55 19.97
N TRP A 225 -9.48 -4.53 18.74
CA TRP A 225 -10.31 -4.72 17.55
C TRP A 225 -10.45 -6.20 17.25
N ASP A 226 -11.63 -6.64 16.88
CA ASP A 226 -11.84 -7.96 16.28
C ASP A 226 -11.60 -7.91 14.76
N LEU A 227 -11.51 -9.06 14.12
CA LEU A 227 -11.27 -9.14 12.67
C LEU A 227 -12.36 -8.47 11.82
N PRO A 228 -13.67 -8.59 12.13
CA PRO A 228 -14.71 -7.88 11.40
C PRO A 228 -14.51 -6.36 11.42
N ARG A 229 -14.20 -5.77 12.57
CA ARG A 229 -13.91 -4.33 12.65
C ARG A 229 -12.69 -3.94 11.82
N VAL A 230 -11.61 -4.72 11.87
CA VAL A 230 -10.41 -4.49 11.04
C VAL A 230 -10.76 -4.50 9.56
N ALA A 231 -11.58 -5.46 9.12
CA ALA A 231 -11.98 -5.57 7.72
C ALA A 231 -12.87 -4.42 7.27
N VAL A 232 -13.88 -4.05 8.08
CA VAL A 232 -14.76 -2.91 7.81
C VAL A 232 -13.97 -1.60 7.77
N ASP A 233 -13.00 -1.44 8.68
CA ASP A 233 -12.15 -0.24 8.69
C ASP A 233 -11.28 -0.13 7.43
N ALA A 234 -10.70 -1.23 6.97
CA ALA A 234 -9.92 -1.28 5.72
C ALA A 234 -10.78 -0.95 4.49
N LEU A 235 -12.00 -1.49 4.42
CA LEU A 235 -12.96 -1.15 3.37
C LEU A 235 -13.40 0.32 3.42
N GLY A 236 -13.62 0.86 4.63
CA GLY A 236 -13.93 2.27 4.82
C GLY A 236 -12.79 3.19 4.37
N ALA A 237 -11.55 2.83 4.69
CA ALA A 237 -10.36 3.53 4.21
C ALA A 237 -10.26 3.50 2.68
N ALA A 238 -10.48 2.33 2.09
CA ALA A 238 -10.48 2.17 0.66
C ALA A 238 -11.59 2.98 -0.03
N MET A 239 -12.80 3.00 0.52
CA MET A 239 -13.89 3.80 -0.04
C MET A 239 -13.56 5.31 0.02
N LEU A 240 -12.99 5.78 1.13
CA LEU A 240 -12.61 7.20 1.25
C LEU A 240 -11.52 7.58 0.24
N VAL A 241 -10.50 6.73 0.05
CA VAL A 241 -9.50 6.92 -1.03
C VAL A 241 -10.21 6.98 -2.39
N THR A 242 -11.09 6.02 -2.67
CA THR A 242 -11.85 5.97 -3.93
C THR A 242 -12.58 7.28 -4.20
N ILE A 243 -13.29 7.83 -3.21
CA ILE A 243 -14.00 9.11 -3.34
C ILE A 243 -13.03 10.23 -3.71
N ILE A 244 -11.87 10.34 -3.04
CA ILE A 244 -10.91 11.42 -3.30
C ILE A 244 -10.27 11.26 -4.69
N LEU A 245 -9.92 10.03 -5.10
CA LEU A 245 -9.42 9.75 -6.45
C LEU A 245 -10.46 10.09 -7.51
N ASP A 246 -11.74 9.82 -7.24
CA ASP A 246 -12.81 10.10 -8.19
C ASP A 246 -13.09 11.60 -8.32
N LEU A 247 -13.05 12.35 -7.21
CA LEU A 247 -13.11 13.81 -7.23
C LEU A 247 -11.95 14.38 -8.06
N TRP A 248 -10.73 13.88 -7.89
CA TRP A 248 -9.61 14.29 -8.73
C TRP A 248 -9.88 13.98 -10.20
N ARG A 249 -10.29 12.75 -10.54
CA ARG A 249 -10.61 12.36 -11.92
C ARG A 249 -11.67 13.27 -12.55
N ILE A 250 -12.73 13.60 -11.81
CA ILE A 250 -13.85 14.40 -12.32
C ILE A 250 -13.47 15.88 -12.49
N PHE A 251 -12.79 16.46 -11.50
CA PHE A 251 -12.53 17.91 -11.47
C PHE A 251 -11.20 18.33 -12.12
N LEU A 252 -10.18 17.47 -12.07
CA LEU A 252 -8.84 17.77 -12.60
C LEU A 252 -8.50 16.95 -13.84
N GLY A 253 -9.06 15.74 -13.97
CA GLY A 253 -8.84 14.87 -15.12
C GLY A 253 -7.50 14.12 -15.11
N PRO A 254 -7.15 13.45 -16.23
CA PRO A 254 -5.86 12.79 -16.41
C PRO A 254 -4.68 13.76 -16.37
N ILE A 255 -3.55 13.32 -15.82
CA ILE A 255 -2.33 14.15 -15.75
C ILE A 255 -1.56 14.19 -17.08
N ILE A 256 -1.96 13.37 -18.04
CA ILE A 256 -1.38 13.28 -19.38
C ILE A 256 -2.49 13.28 -20.45
N PRO A 257 -2.22 13.77 -21.67
CA PRO A 257 -3.13 13.60 -22.79
C PRO A 257 -3.15 12.14 -23.23
N ILE A 258 -4.23 11.43 -22.90
CA ILE A 258 -4.42 10.03 -23.30
C ILE A 258 -5.01 10.00 -24.72
N PRO A 259 -4.32 9.37 -25.69
CA PRO A 259 -4.83 9.21 -27.06
C PRO A 259 -6.21 8.55 -27.05
N GLU A 260 -7.10 8.96 -27.96
CA GLU A 260 -8.48 8.42 -28.02
C GLU A 260 -8.53 6.90 -28.14
N SER A 261 -7.52 6.27 -28.73
CA SER A 261 -7.38 4.81 -28.83
C SER A 261 -7.10 4.09 -27.50
N ARG A 262 -6.59 4.79 -26.48
CA ARG A 262 -6.37 4.28 -25.11
C ARG A 262 -7.38 4.81 -24.10
N ARG A 263 -8.26 5.73 -24.49
CA ARG A 263 -9.44 6.07 -23.68
C ARG A 263 -10.31 4.82 -23.67
N CYS A 264 -10.60 4.27 -22.49
CA CYS A 264 -11.55 3.17 -22.37
C CYS A 264 -12.81 3.55 -23.15
N GLY A 265 -13.14 2.78 -24.19
CA GLY A 265 -14.23 3.08 -25.11
C GLY A 265 -15.63 3.02 -24.49
N GLN A 266 -15.73 2.77 -23.18
CA GLN A 266 -16.98 2.70 -22.43
C GLN A 266 -16.75 3.21 -21.00
N PRO A 267 -17.52 4.20 -20.52
CA PRO A 267 -17.57 4.51 -19.10
C PRO A 267 -18.30 3.36 -18.37
N GLY A 268 -17.56 2.47 -17.70
CA GLY A 268 -18.15 1.36 -16.95
C GLY A 268 -17.13 0.45 -16.26
N LEU A 269 -17.56 -0.27 -15.22
CA LEU A 269 -16.74 -1.31 -14.59
C LEU A 269 -16.58 -2.47 -15.57
N ALA A 270 -15.42 -3.14 -15.57
CA ALA A 270 -15.04 -4.18 -16.54
C ALA A 270 -16.03 -5.35 -16.71
N TRP A 271 -16.98 -5.54 -15.78
CA TRP A 271 -18.02 -6.57 -15.83
C TRP A 271 -19.37 -6.09 -16.37
N PHE A 272 -19.54 -4.79 -16.64
CA PHE A 272 -20.67 -4.29 -17.44
C PHE A 272 -20.31 -4.40 -18.93
N HIS A 273 -20.11 -5.63 -19.39
CA HIS A 273 -20.18 -5.89 -20.82
C HIS A 273 -21.66 -5.79 -21.22
N ALA A 274 -22.11 -4.60 -21.60
CA ALA A 274 -23.26 -4.51 -22.49
C ALA A 274 -22.80 -5.17 -23.81
N GLN A 275 -23.30 -6.38 -24.06
CA GLN A 275 -23.27 -6.97 -25.39
C GLN A 275 -24.06 -6.04 -26.31
N ASN A 276 -23.39 -5.06 -26.92
CA ASN A 276 -23.88 -4.48 -28.16
C ASN A 276 -23.58 -5.47 -29.27
N GLU A 277 -24.36 -6.56 -29.29
CA GLU A 277 -24.68 -7.22 -30.54
C GLU A 277 -25.75 -6.36 -31.24
N SER A 278 -25.33 -5.67 -32.29
CA SER A 278 -26.23 -5.13 -33.33
C SER A 278 -25.66 -5.62 -34.65
N VAL A 279 -26.24 -6.68 -35.23
CA VAL A 279 -27.27 -6.64 -36.29
C VAL A 279 -26.77 -5.91 -37.53
#